data_AF-A2RW18-F1
#
_entry.id   AF-A2RW18-F1
#
_cell.length_a   1.000
_cell.length_b   1.000
_cell.length_c   1.000
_cell.angle_alpha   90.00
_cell.angle_beta   90.00
_cell.angle_gamma   90.00
#
_symmetry.space_group_name_H-M   'P 1'
#
loop_
_entity.id
_entity.type
_entity.pdbx_description
1 polymer ?
#
loop_
_entity_poly.entity_id
_entity_poly.type
_entity_poly.pdbx_seq_one_letter_code
_entity_poly.pdbx_strand_id
1 'polypeptide(L)'
;MGARAHACAAVGDVRYRRLSTRMRAMHRAPVPFAHRLPALLRERRKRCRRAWPSRRRGARSAMVRRMRTLAARGVRCMAAACAGSADNKISPPGDMFMLVLILGLVIFLGTHSIRLVAGDWRAAQIATLGEPRWKGIYALASVIGFALIIWGYGLARADTASLWFPPLGIRHLTGLLTAIAFVLLVAAYVPGTRIKALVGHPMLAGVMVWAGAHLLANGTLHAELLFAAFFVWAFVDFIASRARDRRDGVRYPAGSLARDGVAIAVGLLVWALFAFVLHGWLIGVRPFA
;
A
#
# COMPACT_ATOMS: atom_id res chain seq x y z
N MET A 1 31.27 28.07 64.40
CA MET A 1 30.29 28.12 63.29
C MET A 1 31.03 27.73 62.02
N GLY A 2 30.77 26.70 61.24
CA GLY A 2 29.86 25.56 61.23
C GLY A 2 30.32 24.73 60.01
N ALA A 3 30.75 23.49 60.20
CA ALA A 3 29.98 22.32 59.80
C ALA A 3 29.21 22.49 58.47
N ARG A 4 29.77 21.99 57.36
CA ARG A 4 29.13 20.99 56.46
C ARG A 4 29.96 20.71 55.20
N ALA A 5 30.24 19.42 55.03
CA ALA A 5 30.36 18.72 53.75
C ALA A 5 31.65 18.92 52.93
N HIS A 6 32.80 18.63 53.53
CA HIS A 6 33.52 17.39 53.21
C HIS A 6 32.62 16.12 53.21
N ALA A 7 31.80 15.95 52.15
CA ALA A 7 31.00 14.74 51.95
C ALA A 7 30.54 14.61 50.49
N CYS A 8 31.46 14.32 49.56
CA CYS A 8 31.10 13.71 48.28
C CYS A 8 32.24 13.00 47.54
N ALA A 9 33.50 13.21 47.93
CA ALA A 9 34.64 12.59 47.25
C ALA A 9 35.01 11.16 47.74
N ALA A 10 34.33 10.61 48.75
CA ALA A 10 34.71 9.34 49.40
C ALA A 10 33.85 8.10 49.02
N VAL A 11 32.94 8.21 48.04
CA VAL A 11 32.01 7.10 47.67
C VAL A 11 32.46 6.34 46.40
N GLY A 12 33.44 6.84 45.65
CA GLY A 12 33.92 6.25 44.40
C GLY A 12 34.86 5.05 44.57
N ASP A 13 35.69 5.03 45.61
CA ASP A 13 36.85 4.11 45.68
C ASP A 13 36.52 2.75 46.34
N VAL A 14 35.47 2.70 47.18
CA VAL A 14 35.04 1.45 47.84
C VAL A 14 34.25 0.53 46.89
N ARG A 15 33.62 1.08 45.85
CA ARG A 15 32.85 0.29 44.85
C ARG A 15 33.74 -0.41 43.83
N TYR A 16 34.90 0.17 43.48
CA TYR A 16 35.77 -0.41 42.46
C TYR A 16 36.55 -1.63 43.00
N ARG A 17 37.04 -1.58 44.26
CA ARG A 17 37.70 -2.73 44.91
C ARG A 17 36.77 -3.93 45.16
N ARG A 18 35.45 -3.73 45.29
CA ARG A 18 34.50 -4.82 45.56
C ARG A 18 34.08 -5.61 44.31
N LEU A 19 34.35 -5.07 43.11
CA LEU A 19 34.10 -5.76 41.83
C LEU A 19 35.28 -6.67 41.43
N SER A 20 36.52 -6.29 41.73
CA SER A 20 37.70 -7.09 41.38
C SER A 20 37.85 -8.38 42.22
N THR A 21 37.34 -8.42 43.45
CA THR A 21 37.36 -9.63 44.28
C THR A 21 36.28 -10.63 43.86
N ARG A 22 35.14 -10.16 43.32
CA ARG A 22 34.07 -11.04 42.80
C ARG A 22 34.43 -11.69 41.46
N MET A 23 35.23 -11.04 40.61
CA MET A 23 35.68 -11.64 39.34
C MET A 23 36.77 -12.71 39.52
N ARG A 24 37.58 -12.66 40.59
CA ARG A 24 38.57 -13.72 40.88
C ARG A 24 37.98 -14.92 41.64
N ALA A 25 36.82 -14.78 42.27
CA ALA A 25 36.14 -15.88 42.95
C ALA A 25 35.34 -16.79 42.00
N MET A 26 35.12 -16.41 40.74
CA MET A 26 34.38 -17.24 39.77
C MET A 26 35.23 -18.31 39.07
N HIS A 27 36.55 -18.36 39.29
CA HIS A 27 37.43 -19.35 38.66
C HIS A 27 37.68 -20.64 39.46
N ARG A 28 37.03 -20.84 40.62
CA ARG A 28 37.21 -22.03 41.47
C ARG A 28 35.93 -22.50 42.17
N ALA A 29 34.83 -22.66 41.44
CA ALA A 29 33.64 -23.32 41.98
C ALA A 29 33.24 -24.52 41.09
N PRO A 30 33.14 -25.76 41.64
CA PRO A 30 32.56 -26.87 40.91
C PRO A 30 31.07 -26.60 40.70
N VAL A 31 30.54 -27.07 39.57
CA VAL A 31 29.23 -26.71 39.02
C VAL A 31 28.13 -27.64 39.56
N PRO A 32 27.08 -27.15 40.26
CA PRO A 32 25.83 -27.90 40.35
C PRO A 32 24.60 -27.06 39.96
N PHE A 33 24.75 -26.11 39.02
CA PHE A 33 23.65 -25.23 38.60
C PHE A 33 23.10 -25.49 37.19
N ALA A 34 23.77 -26.33 36.40
CA ALA A 34 23.39 -26.60 35.00
C ALA A 34 22.07 -27.40 34.86
N HIS A 35 21.66 -28.17 35.87
CA HIS A 35 20.47 -29.03 35.77
C HIS A 35 19.13 -28.34 36.14
N ARG A 36 19.13 -27.12 36.71
CA ARG A 36 17.87 -26.42 37.11
C ARG A 36 17.42 -25.31 36.15
N LEU A 37 18.27 -24.88 35.22
CA LEU A 37 17.93 -23.84 34.23
C LEU A 37 16.72 -24.19 33.33
N PRO A 38 16.55 -25.44 32.85
CA PRO A 38 15.42 -25.80 31.98
C PRO A 38 14.05 -25.76 32.67
N ALA A 39 14.02 -25.94 34.00
CA ALA A 39 12.78 -25.94 34.79
C ALA A 39 12.29 -24.49 35.01
N LEU A 40 13.19 -23.58 35.41
CA LEU A 40 12.86 -22.17 35.63
C LEU A 40 12.42 -21.44 34.35
N LEU A 41 13.00 -21.80 33.21
CA LEU A 41 12.57 -21.28 31.90
C LEU A 41 11.18 -21.80 31.49
N ARG A 42 10.83 -23.05 31.83
CA ARG A 42 9.48 -23.60 31.60
C ARG A 42 8.44 -22.91 32.48
N GLU A 43 8.75 -22.65 33.75
CA GLU A 43 7.87 -21.93 34.69
C GLU A 43 7.52 -20.51 34.17
N ARG A 44 8.54 -19.74 33.74
CA ARG A 44 8.35 -18.39 33.17
C ARG A 44 7.50 -18.40 31.91
N ARG A 45 7.68 -19.40 31.03
CA ARG A 45 6.91 -19.52 29.78
C ARG A 45 5.44 -19.85 30.04
N LYS A 46 5.15 -20.67 31.05
CA LYS A 46 3.78 -20.97 31.51
C LYS A 46 3.10 -19.73 32.11
N ARG A 47 3.84 -18.93 32.90
CA ARG A 47 3.32 -17.69 33.51
C ARG A 47 2.99 -16.61 32.48
N CYS A 48 3.82 -16.44 31.45
CA CYS A 48 3.53 -15.52 30.32
C CYS A 48 2.32 -15.96 29.48
N ARG A 49 2.08 -17.27 29.31
CA ARG A 49 0.89 -17.76 28.59
C ARG A 49 -0.41 -17.52 29.37
N ARG A 50 -0.37 -17.63 30.70
CA ARG A 50 -1.54 -17.35 31.56
C ARG A 50 -1.87 -15.86 31.68
N ALA A 51 -0.90 -14.97 31.48
CA ALA A 51 -1.09 -13.52 31.58
C ALA A 51 -1.52 -12.82 30.27
N TRP A 52 -1.73 -13.55 29.17
CA TRP A 52 -2.15 -12.94 27.89
C TRP A 52 -3.68 -12.73 27.85
N PRO A 53 -4.20 -11.49 27.78
CA PRO A 53 -5.64 -11.25 27.81
C PRO A 53 -6.33 -11.85 26.58
N SER A 54 -7.24 -12.81 26.80
CA SER A 54 -8.06 -13.46 25.77
C SER A 54 -9.00 -12.49 25.03
N ARG A 55 -9.37 -11.36 25.67
CA ARG A 55 -10.29 -10.34 25.10
C ARG A 55 -9.82 -9.71 23.79
N ARG A 56 -8.52 -9.50 23.56
CA ARG A 56 -8.02 -8.84 22.32
C ARG A 56 -8.02 -9.74 21.08
N ARG A 57 -8.05 -11.07 21.26
CA ARG A 57 -8.18 -12.03 20.15
C ARG A 57 -9.63 -12.13 19.63
N GLY A 58 -10.62 -12.07 20.52
CA GLY A 58 -12.04 -12.11 20.16
C GLY A 58 -12.48 -10.96 19.26
N ALA A 59 -12.12 -9.72 19.64
CA ALA A 59 -12.50 -8.51 18.90
C ALA A 59 -11.89 -8.44 17.49
N ARG A 60 -10.62 -8.86 17.32
CA ARG A 60 -9.98 -8.97 16.00
C ARG A 60 -10.65 -10.03 15.11
N SER A 61 -11.09 -11.14 15.68
CA SER A 61 -11.79 -12.19 14.93
C SER A 61 -13.20 -11.77 14.47
N ALA A 62 -13.87 -10.91 15.24
CA ALA A 62 -15.22 -10.43 14.94
C ALA A 62 -15.20 -9.36 13.82
N MET A 63 -14.24 -8.44 13.84
CA MET A 63 -14.07 -7.42 12.79
C MET A 63 -13.67 -8.06 11.44
N VAL A 64 -12.75 -9.02 11.45
CA VAL A 64 -12.35 -9.77 10.24
C VAL A 64 -13.51 -10.60 9.69
N ARG A 65 -14.34 -11.21 10.56
CA ARG A 65 -15.57 -11.87 10.13
C ARG A 65 -16.55 -10.89 9.49
N ARG A 66 -16.77 -9.73 10.12
CA ARG A 66 -17.63 -8.66 9.59
C ARG A 66 -17.16 -8.15 8.22
N MET A 67 -15.86 -7.95 8.02
CA MET A 67 -15.31 -7.53 6.73
C MET A 67 -15.41 -8.63 5.66
N ARG A 68 -15.17 -9.90 6.00
CA ARG A 68 -15.39 -11.03 5.06
C ARG A 68 -16.86 -11.18 4.68
N THR A 69 -17.80 -10.95 5.62
CA THR A 69 -19.23 -10.93 5.29
C THR A 69 -19.62 -9.73 4.44
N LEU A 70 -19.00 -8.56 4.61
CA LEU A 70 -19.23 -7.38 3.77
C LEU A 70 -18.67 -7.57 2.35
N ALA A 71 -17.47 -8.14 2.21
CA ALA A 71 -16.90 -8.47 0.91
C ALA A 71 -17.72 -9.56 0.18
N ALA A 72 -18.14 -10.62 0.90
CA ALA A 72 -18.99 -11.66 0.35
C ALA A 72 -20.43 -11.19 0.07
N ARG A 73 -20.91 -10.14 0.75
CA ARG A 73 -22.15 -9.43 0.42
C ARG A 73 -21.97 -8.54 -0.80
N GLY A 74 -20.84 -7.85 -0.95
CA GLY A 74 -20.51 -7.06 -2.14
C GLY A 74 -20.43 -7.92 -3.40
N VAL A 75 -19.73 -9.05 -3.36
CA VAL A 75 -19.66 -10.02 -4.46
C VAL A 75 -21.04 -10.61 -4.78
N ARG A 76 -21.86 -10.91 -3.78
CA ARG A 76 -23.23 -11.41 -3.98
C ARG A 76 -24.20 -10.33 -4.48
N CYS A 77 -24.05 -9.08 -4.07
CA CYS A 77 -24.81 -7.95 -4.64
C CYS A 77 -24.43 -7.73 -6.09
N MET A 78 -23.14 -7.84 -6.45
CA MET A 78 -22.70 -7.73 -7.84
C MET A 78 -23.25 -8.88 -8.68
N ALA A 79 -23.18 -10.12 -8.17
CA ALA A 79 -23.75 -11.28 -8.85
C ALA A 79 -25.29 -11.20 -8.96
N ALA A 80 -25.98 -10.67 -7.96
CA ALA A 80 -27.42 -10.43 -8.00
C ALA A 80 -27.80 -9.29 -8.96
N ALA A 81 -26.97 -8.26 -9.08
CA ALA A 81 -27.14 -7.21 -10.09
C ALA A 81 -26.97 -7.76 -11.51
N CYS A 82 -26.07 -8.73 -11.72
CA CYS A 82 -25.96 -9.44 -13.00
C CYS A 82 -27.13 -10.40 -13.25
N ALA A 83 -27.72 -11.00 -12.21
CA ALA A 83 -28.83 -11.95 -12.33
C ALA A 83 -30.21 -11.27 -12.48
N GLY A 84 -30.36 -10.02 -12.03
CA GLY A 84 -31.59 -9.24 -12.17
C GLY A 84 -31.80 -8.60 -13.55
N SER A 85 -30.82 -8.71 -14.45
CA SER A 85 -30.91 -8.19 -15.83
C SER A 85 -31.28 -9.31 -16.82
N ALA A 86 -32.22 -10.16 -16.45
CA ALA A 86 -32.81 -11.17 -17.35
C ALA A 86 -34.12 -10.67 -18.00
N ASP A 87 -34.40 -9.37 -17.87
CA ASP A 87 -35.45 -8.71 -18.62
C ASP A 87 -34.87 -8.38 -19.99
N ASN A 88 -35.20 -9.21 -20.96
CA ASN A 88 -34.84 -9.13 -22.37
C ASN A 88 -35.20 -7.77 -22.99
N LYS A 89 -34.34 -6.78 -22.75
CA LYS A 89 -34.06 -5.73 -23.71
C LYS A 89 -32.61 -5.91 -24.05
N ILE A 90 -32.33 -6.17 -25.32
CA ILE A 90 -30.99 -6.02 -25.88
C ILE A 90 -30.60 -4.58 -25.54
N SER A 91 -29.86 -4.41 -24.47
CA SER A 91 -29.26 -3.14 -24.11
C SER A 91 -28.60 -2.58 -25.37
N PRO A 92 -28.72 -1.27 -25.66
CA PRO A 92 -28.00 -0.69 -26.78
C PRO A 92 -26.52 -1.07 -26.67
N PRO A 93 -25.78 -1.18 -27.78
CA PRO A 93 -24.39 -1.65 -27.79
C PRO A 93 -23.46 -0.93 -26.79
N GLY A 94 -23.83 0.26 -26.31
CA GLY A 94 -23.16 1.03 -25.26
C GLY A 94 -23.00 0.31 -23.91
N ASP A 95 -24.00 -0.48 -23.46
CA ASP A 95 -23.93 -1.12 -22.13
C ASP A 95 -22.85 -2.20 -22.08
N MET A 96 -22.68 -2.92 -23.19
CA MET A 96 -21.62 -3.93 -23.32
C MET A 96 -20.23 -3.31 -23.25
N PHE A 97 -20.05 -2.08 -23.74
CA PHE A 97 -18.77 -1.36 -23.71
C PHE A 97 -18.35 -1.02 -22.28
N MET A 98 -19.30 -0.53 -21.48
CA MET A 98 -19.07 -0.25 -20.06
C MET A 98 -18.79 -1.53 -19.26
N LEU A 99 -19.47 -2.64 -19.58
CA LEU A 99 -19.22 -3.93 -18.92
C LEU A 99 -17.78 -4.42 -19.12
N VAL A 100 -17.20 -4.27 -20.31
CA VAL A 100 -15.80 -4.66 -20.57
C VAL A 100 -14.84 -3.83 -19.73
N LEU A 101 -15.07 -2.51 -19.63
CA LEU A 101 -14.27 -1.62 -18.79
C LEU A 101 -14.38 -2.01 -17.31
N ILE A 102 -15.60 -2.23 -16.81
CA ILE A 102 -15.86 -2.66 -15.42
C ILE A 102 -15.19 -3.99 -15.14
N LEU A 103 -15.30 -4.96 -16.04
CA LEU A 103 -14.67 -6.27 -15.89
C LEU A 103 -13.14 -6.15 -15.82
N GLY A 104 -12.56 -5.35 -16.70
CA GLY A 104 -11.12 -5.04 -16.68
C GLY A 104 -10.68 -4.42 -15.35
N LEU A 105 -11.43 -3.43 -14.85
CA LEU A 105 -11.20 -2.79 -13.55
C LEU A 105 -11.27 -3.79 -12.40
N VAL A 106 -12.31 -4.63 -12.36
CA VAL A 106 -12.49 -5.63 -11.31
C VAL A 106 -11.34 -6.63 -11.31
N ILE A 107 -10.94 -7.14 -12.47
CA ILE A 107 -9.83 -8.10 -12.58
C ILE A 107 -8.51 -7.43 -12.18
N PHE A 108 -8.20 -6.26 -12.73
CA PHE A 108 -6.95 -5.57 -12.49
C PHE A 108 -6.82 -5.11 -11.04
N LEU A 109 -7.76 -4.29 -10.56
CA LEU A 109 -7.72 -3.74 -9.20
C LEU A 109 -7.96 -4.84 -8.16
N GLY A 110 -8.80 -5.83 -8.46
CA GLY A 110 -9.02 -7.00 -7.61
C GLY A 110 -7.75 -7.80 -7.39
N THR A 111 -7.01 -8.09 -8.48
CA THR A 111 -5.70 -8.77 -8.41
C THR A 111 -4.72 -7.97 -7.55
N HIS A 112 -4.65 -6.65 -7.75
CA HIS A 112 -3.79 -5.77 -6.95
C HIS A 112 -4.22 -5.61 -5.50
N SER A 113 -5.48 -5.88 -5.21
CA SER A 113 -6.05 -5.83 -3.85
C SER A 113 -5.87 -7.15 -3.07
N ILE A 114 -5.33 -8.22 -3.65
CA ILE A 114 -5.16 -9.51 -2.95
C ILE A 114 -4.38 -9.34 -1.65
N ARG A 115 -3.30 -8.56 -1.66
CA ARG A 115 -2.49 -8.33 -0.44
C ARG A 115 -3.23 -7.48 0.59
N LEU A 116 -4.18 -6.66 0.17
CA LEU A 116 -5.02 -5.83 1.02
C LEU A 116 -6.08 -6.67 1.73
N VAL A 117 -6.81 -7.53 1.00
CA VAL A 117 -7.99 -8.25 1.52
C VAL A 117 -7.72 -9.69 1.95
N ALA A 118 -6.71 -10.34 1.35
CA ALA A 118 -6.49 -11.79 1.44
C ALA A 118 -4.99 -12.14 1.60
N GLY A 119 -4.28 -11.43 2.47
CA GLY A 119 -2.84 -11.63 2.71
C GLY A 119 -2.46 -13.06 3.11
N ASP A 120 -3.22 -13.69 4.01
CA ASP A 120 -2.95 -15.06 4.46
C ASP A 120 -3.19 -16.09 3.35
N TRP A 121 -4.24 -15.89 2.54
CA TRP A 121 -4.50 -16.74 1.38
C TRP A 121 -3.39 -16.62 0.34
N ARG A 122 -2.92 -15.39 0.06
CA ARG A 122 -1.75 -15.16 -0.80
C ARG A 122 -0.52 -15.91 -0.29
N ALA A 123 -0.26 -15.85 1.02
CA ALA A 123 0.87 -16.57 1.62
C ALA A 123 0.74 -18.08 1.45
N ALA A 124 -0.46 -18.63 1.63
CA ALA A 124 -0.75 -20.05 1.39
C ALA A 124 -0.54 -20.44 -0.08
N GLN A 125 -1.01 -19.63 -1.04
CA GLN A 125 -0.82 -19.91 -2.47
C GLN A 125 0.67 -19.86 -2.88
N ILE A 126 1.44 -18.94 -2.30
CA ILE A 126 2.89 -18.90 -2.54
C ILE A 126 3.57 -20.14 -1.97
N ALA A 127 3.15 -20.61 -0.80
CA ALA A 127 3.70 -21.82 -0.18
C ALA A 127 3.37 -23.10 -0.98
N THR A 128 2.21 -23.16 -1.66
CA THR A 128 1.80 -24.33 -2.44
C THR A 128 2.34 -24.32 -3.88
N LEU A 129 2.26 -23.18 -4.58
CA LEU A 129 2.61 -23.08 -6.00
C LEU A 129 4.09 -22.72 -6.21
N GLY A 130 4.72 -22.12 -5.21
CA GLY A 130 6.00 -21.46 -5.32
C GLY A 130 5.89 -20.00 -5.79
N GLU A 131 6.82 -19.16 -5.34
CA GLU A 131 6.86 -17.74 -5.67
C GLU A 131 6.84 -17.41 -7.18
N PRO A 132 7.65 -18.07 -8.05
CA PRO A 132 7.66 -17.71 -9.48
C PRO A 132 6.34 -18.03 -10.18
N ARG A 133 5.71 -19.18 -9.88
CA ARG A 133 4.41 -19.56 -10.46
C ARG A 133 3.31 -18.61 -10.00
N TRP A 134 3.27 -18.29 -8.71
CA TRP A 134 2.33 -17.30 -8.18
C TRP A 134 2.49 -15.93 -8.86
N LYS A 135 3.72 -15.44 -9.03
CA LYS A 135 3.99 -14.19 -9.75
C LYS A 135 3.56 -14.25 -11.22
N GLY A 136 3.75 -15.39 -11.89
CA GLY A 136 3.30 -15.61 -13.26
C GLY A 136 1.79 -15.51 -13.42
N ILE A 137 1.02 -16.21 -12.56
CA ILE A 137 -0.45 -16.13 -12.55
C ILE A 137 -0.93 -14.71 -12.26
N TYR A 138 -0.33 -14.08 -11.25
CA TYR A 138 -0.66 -12.70 -10.87
C TYR A 138 -0.39 -11.72 -12.02
N ALA A 139 0.76 -11.86 -12.71
CA ALA A 139 1.13 -11.03 -13.84
C ALA A 139 0.17 -11.23 -15.01
N LEU A 140 -0.17 -12.48 -15.35
CA LEU A 140 -1.11 -12.80 -16.42
C LEU A 140 -2.49 -12.18 -16.14
N ALA A 141 -3.03 -12.38 -14.93
CA ALA A 141 -4.31 -11.77 -14.55
C ALA A 141 -4.27 -10.23 -14.61
N SER A 142 -3.15 -9.63 -14.20
CA SER A 142 -2.94 -8.18 -14.28
C SER A 142 -2.89 -7.70 -15.73
N VAL A 143 -2.20 -8.40 -16.63
CA VAL A 143 -2.11 -8.04 -18.06
C VAL A 143 -3.47 -8.19 -18.73
N ILE A 144 -4.21 -9.26 -18.46
CA ILE A 144 -5.58 -9.46 -18.99
C ILE A 144 -6.49 -8.33 -18.52
N GLY A 145 -6.50 -8.03 -17.21
CA GLY A 145 -7.31 -6.93 -16.67
C GLY A 145 -6.94 -5.58 -17.28
N PHE A 146 -5.65 -5.31 -17.46
CA PHE A 146 -5.18 -4.07 -18.08
C PHE A 146 -5.56 -3.96 -19.57
N ALA A 147 -5.42 -5.04 -20.34
CA ALA A 147 -5.84 -5.08 -21.74
C ALA A 147 -7.35 -4.84 -21.88
N LEU A 148 -8.16 -5.42 -20.99
CA LEU A 148 -9.61 -5.18 -20.94
C LEU A 148 -9.94 -3.73 -20.58
N ILE A 149 -9.17 -3.09 -19.69
CA ILE A 149 -9.35 -1.66 -19.39
C ILE A 149 -9.08 -0.82 -20.65
N ILE A 150 -7.96 -1.07 -21.35
CA ILE A 150 -7.62 -0.32 -22.58
C ILE A 150 -8.71 -0.49 -23.63
N TRP A 151 -9.08 -1.74 -23.91
CA TRP A 151 -10.10 -2.05 -24.90
C TRP A 151 -11.45 -1.46 -24.50
N GLY A 152 -11.91 -1.73 -23.27
CA GLY A 152 -13.19 -1.26 -22.76
C GLY A 152 -13.31 0.26 -22.76
N TYR A 153 -12.24 0.97 -22.38
CA TYR A 153 -12.20 2.43 -22.47
C TYR A 153 -12.22 2.91 -23.93
N GLY A 154 -11.53 2.22 -24.83
CA GLY A 154 -11.54 2.48 -26.28
C GLY A 154 -12.92 2.30 -26.93
N LEU A 155 -13.72 1.34 -26.45
CA LEU A 155 -15.11 1.17 -26.86
C LEU A 155 -16.02 2.22 -26.21
N ALA A 156 -15.89 2.41 -24.90
CA ALA A 156 -16.79 3.26 -24.11
C ALA A 156 -16.63 4.76 -24.42
N ARG A 157 -15.49 5.20 -24.98
CA ARG A 157 -15.32 6.59 -25.45
C ARG A 157 -16.17 6.95 -26.66
N ALA A 158 -16.67 5.95 -27.41
CA ALA A 158 -17.64 6.19 -28.47
C ALA A 158 -19.02 6.56 -27.90
N ASP A 159 -19.28 6.20 -26.64
CA ASP A 159 -20.47 6.58 -25.89
C ASP A 159 -20.16 7.78 -24.99
N THR A 160 -20.58 8.97 -25.44
CA THR A 160 -20.20 10.26 -24.86
C THR A 160 -21.18 10.73 -23.79
N ALA A 161 -21.63 9.83 -22.91
CA ALA A 161 -22.45 10.21 -21.76
C ALA A 161 -21.67 11.20 -20.87
N SER A 162 -22.02 12.49 -20.97
CA SER A 162 -21.42 13.57 -20.18
C SER A 162 -22.16 13.72 -18.85
N LEU A 163 -21.42 13.77 -17.75
CA LEU A 163 -21.92 13.98 -16.40
C LEU A 163 -21.81 15.45 -15.98
N TRP A 164 -20.74 16.12 -16.39
CA TRP A 164 -20.49 17.53 -16.10
C TRP A 164 -19.44 18.11 -17.05
N PHE A 165 -19.25 19.43 -17.04
CA PHE A 165 -18.28 20.10 -17.91
C PHE A 165 -17.16 20.75 -17.09
N PRO A 166 -15.89 20.45 -17.39
CA PRO A 166 -14.76 21.05 -16.70
C PRO A 166 -14.67 22.55 -16.95
N PRO A 167 -14.44 23.38 -15.91
CA PRO A 167 -14.31 24.82 -16.08
C PRO A 167 -13.05 25.17 -16.88
N LEU A 168 -13.12 26.30 -17.58
CA LEU A 168 -12.01 26.83 -18.35
C LEU A 168 -10.79 27.06 -17.44
N GLY A 169 -9.63 26.50 -17.81
CA GLY A 169 -8.38 26.63 -17.07
C GLY A 169 -8.00 25.45 -16.17
N ILE A 170 -8.94 24.53 -15.85
CA ILE A 170 -8.63 23.36 -14.99
C ILE A 170 -7.53 22.47 -15.57
N ARG A 171 -7.38 22.46 -16.91
CA ARG A 171 -6.32 21.76 -17.64
C ARG A 171 -4.91 22.08 -17.15
N HIS A 172 -4.64 23.32 -16.74
CA HIS A 172 -3.31 23.72 -16.25
C HIS A 172 -3.05 23.15 -14.85
N LEU A 173 -4.06 23.17 -13.97
CA LEU A 173 -3.99 22.53 -12.66
C LEU A 173 -3.82 21.01 -12.80
N THR A 174 -4.60 20.37 -13.68
CA THR A 174 -4.47 18.94 -13.98
C THR A 174 -3.09 18.62 -14.54
N GLY A 175 -2.55 19.46 -15.42
CA GLY A 175 -1.18 19.37 -15.92
C GLY A 175 -0.13 19.39 -14.81
N LEU A 176 -0.25 20.34 -13.88
CA LEU A 176 0.66 20.45 -12.73
C LEU A 176 0.56 19.24 -11.79
N LEU A 177 -0.67 18.82 -11.44
CA LEU A 177 -0.89 17.68 -10.55
C LEU A 177 -0.38 16.38 -11.18
N THR A 178 -0.58 16.18 -12.48
CA THR A 178 -0.02 15.03 -13.20
C THR A 178 1.51 15.07 -13.25
N ALA A 179 2.14 16.25 -13.35
CA ALA A 179 3.60 16.36 -13.24
C ALA A 179 4.11 15.87 -11.87
N ILE A 180 3.43 16.29 -10.79
CA ILE A 180 3.72 15.82 -9.42
C ILE A 180 3.54 14.30 -9.32
N ALA A 181 2.49 13.75 -9.92
CA ALA A 181 2.25 12.32 -9.95
C ALA A 181 3.41 11.56 -10.61
N PHE A 182 3.90 12.00 -11.77
CA PHE A 182 5.02 11.34 -12.46
C PHE A 182 6.32 11.38 -11.64
N VAL A 183 6.61 12.48 -10.96
CA VAL A 183 7.74 12.56 -10.02
C VAL A 183 7.59 11.53 -8.89
N LEU A 184 6.39 11.39 -8.33
CA LEU A 184 6.11 10.37 -7.30
C LEU A 184 6.27 8.93 -7.83
N LEU A 185 5.83 8.65 -9.07
CA LEU A 185 6.04 7.35 -9.71
C LEU A 185 7.54 7.04 -9.83
N VAL A 186 8.33 7.96 -10.36
CA VAL A 186 9.79 7.77 -10.50
C VAL A 186 10.46 7.61 -9.13
N ALA A 187 10.07 8.41 -8.14
CA ALA A 187 10.59 8.32 -6.77
C ALA A 187 10.29 6.96 -6.10
N ALA A 188 9.29 6.20 -6.58
CA ALA A 188 9.03 4.84 -6.11
C ALA A 188 10.10 3.84 -6.53
N TYR A 189 10.68 4.04 -7.70
CA TYR A 189 11.65 3.13 -8.32
C TYR A 189 13.10 3.58 -8.16
N VAL A 190 13.36 4.87 -7.96
CA VAL A 190 14.69 5.37 -7.59
C VAL A 190 14.93 5.11 -6.10
N PRO A 191 15.89 4.24 -5.72
CA PRO A 191 16.19 4.00 -4.32
C PRO A 191 16.89 5.20 -3.67
N GLY A 192 16.64 5.41 -2.38
CA GLY A 192 17.33 6.44 -1.59
C GLY A 192 16.85 7.87 -1.80
N THR A 193 15.62 8.09 -2.29
CA THR A 193 14.97 9.42 -2.35
C THR A 193 14.41 9.80 -0.97
N ARG A 194 14.47 11.10 -0.61
CA ARG A 194 13.77 11.59 0.60
C ARG A 194 12.26 11.57 0.37
N ILE A 195 11.81 11.76 -0.87
CA ILE A 195 10.40 11.62 -1.25
C ILE A 195 9.86 10.27 -0.81
N LYS A 196 10.55 9.16 -1.13
CA LYS A 196 10.13 7.82 -0.69
C LYS A 196 10.20 7.66 0.83
N ALA A 197 11.20 8.26 1.49
CA ALA A 197 11.31 8.23 2.94
C ALA A 197 10.15 8.95 3.66
N LEU A 198 9.69 10.08 3.10
CA LEU A 198 8.59 10.88 3.62
C LEU A 198 7.22 10.25 3.32
N VAL A 199 7.00 9.87 2.06
CA VAL A 199 5.69 9.38 1.57
C VAL A 199 5.47 7.89 1.91
N GLY A 200 6.54 7.10 1.98
CA GLY A 200 6.51 5.65 2.21
C GLY A 200 6.11 4.84 0.98
N HIS A 201 4.94 5.14 0.40
CA HIS A 201 4.39 4.49 -0.80
C HIS A 201 4.16 5.49 -1.94
N PRO A 202 5.22 6.08 -2.50
CA PRO A 202 5.11 7.15 -3.50
C PRO A 202 4.41 6.69 -4.80
N MET A 203 4.47 5.42 -5.18
CA MET A 203 3.69 4.89 -6.31
C MET A 203 2.18 5.08 -6.10
N LEU A 204 1.65 4.64 -4.95
CA LEU A 204 0.22 4.77 -4.64
C LEU A 204 -0.19 6.24 -4.50
N ALA A 205 0.65 7.06 -3.89
CA ALA A 205 0.42 8.51 -3.81
C ALA A 205 0.39 9.15 -5.22
N GLY A 206 1.29 8.74 -6.11
CA GLY A 206 1.32 9.19 -7.49
C GLY A 206 0.07 8.80 -8.28
N VAL A 207 -0.36 7.53 -8.19
CA VAL A 207 -1.62 7.07 -8.82
C VAL A 207 -2.82 7.85 -8.29
N MET A 208 -2.87 8.11 -6.98
CA MET A 208 -3.94 8.88 -6.37
C MET A 208 -3.98 10.33 -6.87
N VAL A 209 -2.84 11.01 -6.93
CA VAL A 209 -2.75 12.39 -7.46
C VAL A 209 -3.11 12.41 -8.96
N TRP A 210 -2.59 11.45 -9.74
CA TRP A 210 -2.90 11.31 -11.16
C TRP A 210 -4.40 11.10 -11.40
N ALA A 211 -5.02 10.16 -10.69
CA ALA A 211 -6.44 9.87 -10.82
C ALA A 211 -7.29 11.08 -10.41
N GLY A 212 -6.95 11.72 -9.28
CA GLY A 212 -7.63 12.94 -8.83
C GLY A 212 -7.51 14.09 -9.84
N ALA A 213 -6.35 14.29 -10.45
CA ALA A 213 -6.15 15.30 -11.47
C ALA A 213 -7.03 15.06 -12.71
N HIS A 214 -7.21 13.79 -13.10
CA HIS A 214 -8.07 13.43 -14.23
C HIS A 214 -9.55 13.55 -13.89
N LEU A 215 -9.96 13.23 -12.66
CA LEU A 215 -11.33 13.50 -12.18
C LEU A 215 -11.67 15.00 -12.20
N LEU A 216 -10.68 15.89 -12.15
CA LEU A 216 -10.93 17.33 -12.29
C LEU A 216 -11.03 17.81 -13.75
N ALA A 217 -10.56 17.02 -14.72
CA ALA A 217 -10.47 17.44 -16.12
C ALA A 217 -11.40 16.68 -17.06
N ASN A 218 -11.98 15.56 -16.63
CA ASN A 218 -12.83 14.71 -17.46
C ASN A 218 -14.26 14.80 -16.96
N GLY A 219 -15.22 14.98 -17.87
CA GLY A 219 -16.64 15.08 -17.54
C GLY A 219 -17.48 13.86 -17.96
N THR A 220 -16.88 12.89 -18.64
CA THR A 220 -17.59 11.76 -19.25
C THR A 220 -17.65 10.53 -18.34
N LEU A 221 -18.76 9.79 -18.39
CA LEU A 221 -19.02 8.64 -17.51
C LEU A 221 -17.91 7.58 -17.51
N HIS A 222 -17.40 7.17 -18.67
CA HIS A 222 -16.35 6.15 -18.76
C HIS A 222 -15.03 6.61 -18.13
N ALA A 223 -14.69 7.89 -18.29
CA ALA A 223 -13.49 8.49 -17.70
C ALA A 223 -13.63 8.60 -16.18
N GLU A 224 -14.75 9.14 -15.73
CA GLU A 224 -15.09 9.25 -14.31
C GLU A 224 -15.03 7.89 -13.60
N LEU A 225 -15.64 6.87 -14.20
CA LEU A 225 -15.60 5.50 -13.67
C LEU A 225 -14.17 4.96 -13.54
N LEU A 226 -13.36 5.10 -14.59
CA LEU A 226 -11.96 4.67 -14.59
C LEU A 226 -11.17 5.38 -13.49
N PHE A 227 -11.14 6.71 -13.50
CA PHE A 227 -10.30 7.48 -12.59
C PHE A 227 -10.81 7.40 -11.15
N ALA A 228 -12.11 7.35 -10.90
CA ALA A 228 -12.66 7.19 -9.56
C ALA A 228 -12.29 5.82 -8.97
N ALA A 229 -12.37 4.75 -9.76
CA ALA A 229 -11.97 3.41 -9.34
C ALA A 229 -10.49 3.37 -8.92
N PHE A 230 -9.60 3.96 -9.74
CA PHE A 230 -8.17 4.06 -9.40
C PHE A 230 -7.91 4.96 -8.19
N PHE A 231 -8.61 6.09 -8.06
CA PHE A 231 -8.46 7.01 -6.93
C PHE A 231 -8.83 6.33 -5.61
N VAL A 232 -10.02 5.72 -5.54
CA VAL A 232 -10.50 5.02 -4.34
C VAL A 232 -9.58 3.85 -4.01
N TRP A 233 -9.21 3.04 -5.00
CA TRP A 233 -8.28 1.93 -4.81
C TRP A 233 -6.93 2.40 -4.26
N ALA A 234 -6.31 3.40 -4.87
CA ALA A 234 -5.00 3.90 -4.48
C ALA A 234 -5.03 4.52 -3.08
N PHE A 235 -6.10 5.26 -2.75
CA PHE A 235 -6.30 5.84 -1.43
C PHE A 235 -6.40 4.76 -0.34
N VAL A 236 -7.24 3.74 -0.56
CA VAL A 236 -7.43 2.64 0.40
C VAL A 236 -6.13 1.84 0.57
N ASP A 237 -5.47 1.48 -0.52
CA ASP A 237 -4.23 0.70 -0.45
C ASP A 237 -3.07 1.52 0.13
N PHE A 238 -3.04 2.84 -0.06
CA PHE A 238 -2.06 3.73 0.56
C PHE A 238 -2.22 3.73 2.08
N ILE A 239 -3.44 3.94 2.58
CA ILE A 239 -3.74 3.90 4.02
C ILE A 239 -3.37 2.55 4.61
N ALA A 240 -3.80 1.46 3.97
CA ALA A 240 -3.53 0.12 4.44
C ALA A 240 -2.03 -0.21 4.44
N SER A 241 -1.30 0.21 3.42
CA SER A 241 0.14 0.02 3.33
C SER A 241 0.89 0.81 4.39
N ARG A 242 0.54 2.09 4.61
CA ARG A 242 1.10 2.88 5.73
C ARG A 242 0.75 2.31 7.10
N ALA A 243 -0.45 1.75 7.26
CA ALA A 243 -0.84 1.08 8.50
C ALA A 243 -0.01 -0.19 8.75
N ARG A 244 0.30 -0.96 7.69
CA ARG A 244 1.20 -2.12 7.78
C ARG A 244 2.62 -1.70 8.14
N ASP A 245 3.18 -0.68 7.48
CA ASP A 245 4.52 -0.19 7.79
C ASP A 245 4.67 0.17 9.27
N ARG A 246 3.68 0.89 9.83
CA ARG A 246 3.67 1.25 11.25
C ARG A 246 3.59 0.04 12.16
N ARG A 247 2.80 -0.97 11.78
CA ARG A 247 2.62 -2.20 12.55
C ARG A 247 3.89 -3.06 12.55
N ASP A 248 4.60 -3.08 11.43
CA ASP A 248 5.78 -3.91 11.20
C ASP A 248 7.09 -3.15 11.54
N GLY A 249 6.99 -1.89 11.95
CA GLY A 249 8.14 -1.05 12.33
C GLY A 249 9.05 -0.69 11.17
N VAL A 250 8.52 -0.65 9.94
CA VAL A 250 9.28 -0.34 8.72
C VAL A 250 9.83 1.07 8.83
N ARG A 251 11.16 1.20 8.74
CA ARG A 251 11.85 2.48 8.63
C ARG A 251 12.45 2.62 7.25
N TYR A 252 12.11 3.71 6.57
CA TYR A 252 12.73 4.07 5.31
C TYR A 252 14.07 4.75 5.58
N PRO A 253 15.17 4.33 4.94
CA PRO A 253 16.47 4.98 5.10
C PRO A 253 16.39 6.47 4.77
N ALA A 254 17.22 7.28 5.43
CA ALA A 254 17.35 8.70 5.11
C ALA A 254 17.75 8.84 3.63
N GLY A 255 16.94 9.59 2.87
CA GLY A 255 17.18 9.81 1.46
C GLY A 255 18.23 10.90 1.19
N SER A 256 18.72 10.95 -0.04
CA SER A 256 19.65 11.97 -0.53
C SER A 256 18.93 13.01 -1.38
N LEU A 257 19.32 14.28 -1.25
CA LEU A 257 18.83 15.37 -2.11
C LEU A 257 19.20 15.16 -3.58
N ALA A 258 20.38 14.57 -3.85
CA ALA A 258 20.78 14.25 -5.22
C ALA A 258 19.84 13.22 -5.86
N ARG A 259 19.35 12.25 -5.07
CA ARG A 259 18.39 11.25 -5.55
C ARG A 259 17.01 11.86 -5.80
N ASP A 260 16.58 12.81 -4.97
CA ASP A 260 15.36 13.58 -5.24
C ASP A 260 15.48 14.39 -6.54
N GLY A 261 16.65 15.02 -6.77
CA GLY A 261 16.94 15.73 -8.02
C GLY A 261 16.81 14.82 -9.25
N VAL A 262 17.33 13.59 -9.19
CA VAL A 262 17.14 12.58 -10.26
C VAL A 262 15.66 12.23 -10.44
N ALA A 263 14.93 11.98 -9.35
CA ALA A 263 13.52 11.62 -9.43
C ALA A 263 12.67 12.75 -10.03
N ILE A 264 12.95 14.00 -9.67
CA ILE A 264 12.29 15.19 -10.22
C ILE A 264 12.62 15.34 -11.70
N ALA A 265 13.90 15.33 -12.07
CA ALA A 265 14.33 15.53 -13.46
C ALA A 265 13.75 14.46 -14.40
N VAL A 266 13.88 13.18 -14.04
CA VAL A 266 13.34 12.08 -14.84
C VAL A 266 11.80 12.12 -14.84
N GLY A 267 11.16 12.39 -13.71
CA GLY A 267 9.70 12.49 -13.61
C GLY A 267 9.13 13.58 -14.51
N LEU A 268 9.73 14.78 -14.50
CA LEU A 268 9.32 15.89 -15.36
C LEU A 268 9.58 15.62 -16.84
N LEU A 269 10.70 14.97 -17.18
CA LEU A 269 11.00 14.58 -18.56
C LEU A 269 9.97 13.59 -19.10
N VAL A 270 9.66 12.55 -18.33
CA VAL A 270 8.65 11.54 -18.72
C VAL A 270 7.26 12.15 -18.77
N TRP A 271 6.92 13.05 -17.84
CA TRP A 271 5.67 13.80 -17.86
C TRP A 271 5.55 14.66 -19.12
N ALA A 272 6.58 15.43 -19.49
CA ALA A 272 6.55 16.28 -20.66
C ALA A 272 6.40 15.45 -21.95
N LEU A 273 7.17 14.38 -22.08
CA LEU A 273 7.02 13.43 -23.19
C LEU A 273 5.59 12.89 -23.26
N PHE A 274 5.02 12.52 -22.12
CA PHE A 274 3.67 11.98 -22.09
C PHE A 274 2.63 13.05 -22.43
N ALA A 275 2.64 14.19 -21.76
CA ALA A 275 1.61 15.21 -21.90
C ALA A 275 1.58 15.87 -23.28
N PHE A 276 2.74 16.12 -23.90
CA PHE A 276 2.82 16.82 -25.18
C PHE A 276 2.83 15.89 -26.40
N VAL A 277 3.23 14.62 -26.25
CA VAL A 277 3.35 13.67 -27.37
C VAL A 277 2.47 12.44 -27.17
N LEU A 278 2.76 11.64 -26.14
CA LEU A 278 2.15 10.32 -26.00
C LEU A 278 0.67 10.37 -25.66
N HIS A 279 0.18 11.41 -24.98
CA HIS A 279 -1.23 11.57 -24.66
C HIS A 279 -2.06 11.76 -25.93
N GLY A 280 -1.54 12.54 -26.89
CA GLY A 280 -2.16 12.68 -28.21
C GLY A 280 -2.14 11.36 -28.98
N TRP A 281 -0.98 10.69 -29.02
CA TRP A 281 -0.80 9.47 -29.82
C TRP A 281 -1.51 8.22 -29.26
N LEU A 282 -1.42 7.98 -27.95
CA LEU A 282 -1.96 6.79 -27.29
C LEU A 282 -3.41 6.98 -26.83
N ILE A 283 -3.75 8.17 -26.34
CA ILE A 283 -5.07 8.42 -25.74
C ILE A 283 -6.01 9.12 -26.73
N GLY A 284 -5.47 9.89 -27.68
CA GLY A 284 -6.26 10.63 -28.67
C GLY A 284 -6.65 12.04 -28.20
N VAL A 285 -6.11 12.51 -27.07
CA VAL A 285 -6.42 13.83 -26.49
C VAL A 285 -5.13 14.61 -26.33
N ARG A 286 -5.12 15.90 -26.68
CA ARG A 286 -3.98 16.81 -26.49
C ARG A 286 -4.28 17.74 -25.30
N PRO A 287 -3.71 17.51 -24.11
CA PRO A 287 -4.12 18.22 -22.88
C PRO A 287 -3.94 19.74 -22.90
N PHE A 288 -3.02 20.25 -23.73
CA PHE A 288 -2.65 21.67 -23.78
C PHE A 288 -2.86 22.31 -25.16
N ALA A 289 -3.50 21.60 -26.11
CA ALA A 289 -3.87 22.16 -27.40
C ALA A 289 -5.19 22.94 -27.33
#